data_AF-A0A3S3HP33-F1
#
_entry.id   AF-A0A3S3HP33-F1
#
_cell.length_a   1.000
_cell.length_b   1.000
_cell.length_c   1.000
_cell.angle_alpha   90.00
_cell.angle_beta   90.00
_cell.angle_gamma   90.00
#
_symmetry.space_group_name_H-M   'P 1'
#
loop_
_entity.id
_entity.type
_entity.pdbx_description
1 polymer ?
#
loop_
_entity_poly.entity_id
_entity_poly.type
_entity_poly.pdbx_seq_one_letter_code
_entity_poly.pdbx_strand_id
1 'polypeptide(L)'
;MAGASELNWPGRGRFCRLNIAVGLDAYAGNDDRDIDILFFGGFSRHHQRRREILDTVARLGGRFRVVFHLDNSRYTRLAETPLGWFGPLAAVRRPTSIRRVAKPPVFGREMYAQLSRAKIVINAAIDMAGGDRGNMRCFEAMGAGALLLTDAGNYPPGMVDGRTMSVYADAKVAVGLIEQSLSDGSWRNIAAESHSMIRSEYSKETQMAKFLAFV
;
A
#
# COMPACT_ATOMS: atom_id res chain seq x y z
N MET A 1 10.76 36.07 -25.61
CA MET A 1 11.96 35.25 -25.36
C MET A 1 11.84 34.68 -23.96
N ALA A 2 11.27 33.48 -23.84
CA ALA A 2 11.14 32.79 -22.55
C ALA A 2 12.32 31.82 -22.44
N GLY A 3 13.26 32.13 -21.55
CA GLY A 3 14.42 31.30 -21.27
C GLY A 3 14.03 30.11 -20.39
N ALA A 4 14.31 28.91 -20.88
CA ALA A 4 14.30 27.67 -20.12
C ALA A 4 15.66 27.49 -19.43
N SER A 5 15.64 27.22 -18.11
CA SER A 5 16.75 26.71 -17.29
C SER A 5 16.17 26.49 -15.89
N GLU A 6 16.25 25.38 -15.17
CA GLU A 6 17.13 24.21 -15.19
C GLU A 6 16.41 23.11 -14.38
N LEU A 7 16.18 21.93 -14.96
CA LEU A 7 15.76 20.74 -14.23
C LEU A 7 16.99 19.85 -14.07
N ASN A 8 17.66 19.99 -12.92
CA ASN A 8 18.82 19.19 -12.56
C ASN A 8 18.33 17.93 -11.82
N TRP A 9 18.32 16.78 -12.49
CA TRP A 9 18.00 15.48 -11.89
C TRP A 9 19.24 14.57 -11.88
N PRO A 10 19.97 14.43 -10.76
CA PRO A 10 21.05 13.47 -10.67
C PRO A 10 20.46 12.07 -10.44
N GLY A 11 20.79 11.15 -11.33
CA GLY A 11 20.30 9.78 -11.31
C GLY A 11 20.58 9.03 -10.02
N ARG A 12 19.52 8.42 -9.47
CA ARG A 12 19.53 7.11 -8.79
C ARG A 12 18.08 6.64 -8.49
N GLY A 13 17.26 6.57 -9.54
CA GLY A 13 15.95 5.90 -9.48
C GLY A 13 15.97 4.70 -10.40
N ARG A 14 16.08 3.49 -9.85
CA ARG A 14 15.94 2.25 -10.61
C ARG A 14 14.63 2.29 -11.39
N PHE A 15 14.72 2.17 -12.71
CA PHE A 15 13.61 1.87 -13.61
C PHE A 15 12.82 0.70 -13.03
N CYS A 16 11.64 0.96 -12.47
CA CYS A 16 10.76 -0.08 -11.95
C CYS A 16 10.04 -0.72 -13.15
N ARG A 17 10.73 -1.63 -13.85
CA ARG A 17 10.17 -2.44 -14.94
C ARG A 17 9.29 -3.53 -14.32
N LEU A 18 7.99 -3.28 -14.20
CA LEU A 18 6.98 -4.32 -14.03
C LEU A 18 5.72 -3.96 -14.83
N ASN A 19 5.10 -4.97 -15.41
CA ASN A 19 3.92 -4.94 -16.28
C ASN A 19 2.63 -4.54 -15.52
N ILE A 20 2.63 -3.44 -14.77
CA ILE A 20 1.58 -3.17 -13.78
C ILE A 20 0.29 -2.66 -14.43
N ALA A 21 0.35 -1.68 -15.34
CA ALA A 21 -0.85 -0.98 -15.81
C ALA A 21 -1.81 -1.86 -16.64
N VAL A 22 -1.33 -2.50 -17.72
CA VAL A 22 -2.21 -3.26 -18.65
C VAL A 22 -2.72 -4.58 -18.06
N GLY A 23 -2.05 -5.11 -17.03
CA GLY A 23 -2.43 -6.39 -16.41
C GLY A 23 -3.49 -6.28 -15.32
N LEU A 24 -3.80 -5.08 -14.84
CA LEU A 24 -4.65 -4.86 -13.67
C LEU A 24 -6.10 -4.47 -13.98
N ASP A 25 -6.45 -4.13 -15.23
CA ASP A 25 -7.81 -3.76 -15.64
C ASP A 25 -8.85 -4.81 -15.23
N ALA A 26 -8.54 -6.10 -15.42
CA ALA A 26 -9.42 -7.20 -15.03
C ALA A 26 -9.65 -7.29 -13.51
N TYR A 27 -8.68 -6.84 -12.70
CA TYR A 27 -8.78 -6.79 -11.25
C TYR A 27 -9.49 -5.51 -10.78
N ALA A 28 -9.29 -4.40 -11.48
CA ALA A 28 -9.93 -3.12 -11.19
C ALA A 28 -11.45 -3.18 -11.42
N GLY A 29 -11.89 -3.89 -12.46
CA GLY A 29 -13.31 -4.11 -12.78
C GLY A 29 -14.08 -5.01 -11.81
N ASN A 30 -13.47 -5.48 -10.71
CA ASN A 30 -14.21 -6.17 -9.66
C ASN A 30 -14.98 -5.17 -8.77
N ASP A 31 -16.31 -5.23 -8.86
CA ASP A 31 -17.20 -4.43 -8.02
C ASP A 31 -17.53 -5.09 -6.67
N ASP A 32 -17.35 -6.41 -6.54
CA ASP A 32 -17.55 -7.13 -5.28
C ASP A 32 -16.27 -7.10 -4.42
N ARG A 33 -16.10 -5.97 -3.72
CA ARG A 33 -14.96 -5.70 -2.85
C ARG A 33 -15.31 -6.01 -1.40
N ASP A 34 -15.18 -7.28 -1.03
CA ASP A 34 -15.56 -7.80 0.29
C ASP A 34 -14.53 -7.51 1.40
N ILE A 35 -13.30 -7.07 1.07
CA ILE A 35 -12.26 -6.68 2.03
C ILE A 35 -12.28 -5.17 2.21
N ASP A 36 -12.60 -4.70 3.42
CA ASP A 36 -12.60 -3.27 3.70
C ASP A 36 -11.19 -2.69 3.71
N ILE A 37 -10.26 -3.37 4.40
CA ILE A 37 -8.91 -2.86 4.65
C ILE A 37 -7.89 -3.97 4.45
N LEU A 38 -6.89 -3.71 3.61
CA LEU A 38 -5.87 -4.67 3.21
C LEU A 38 -4.46 -4.12 3.43
N PHE A 39 -3.54 -4.99 3.85
CA PHE A 39 -2.11 -4.69 3.88
C PHE A 39 -1.29 -5.92 3.48
N PHE A 40 -0.18 -5.68 2.77
CA PHE A 40 0.83 -6.69 2.46
C PHE A 40 2.21 -6.23 2.93
N GLY A 41 2.97 -7.11 3.55
CA GLY A 41 4.41 -6.88 3.76
C GLY A 41 4.92 -7.30 5.14
N GLY A 42 6.18 -7.00 5.40
CA GLY A 42 6.83 -7.37 6.66
C GLY A 42 6.33 -6.57 7.86
N PHE A 43 6.08 -7.28 8.96
CA PHE A 43 5.86 -6.70 10.28
C PHE A 43 7.11 -6.93 11.15
N SER A 44 7.83 -5.85 11.46
CA SER A 44 9.09 -5.90 12.21
C SER A 44 9.08 -4.90 13.36
N ARG A 45 9.89 -5.16 14.40
CA ARG A 45 10.05 -4.26 15.56
C ARG A 45 10.83 -2.99 15.22
N HIS A 46 11.64 -3.03 14.17
CA HIS A 46 12.49 -1.91 13.75
C HIS A 46 11.74 -0.82 12.97
N HIS A 47 10.43 -0.99 12.74
CA HIS A 47 9.59 -0.03 12.02
C HIS A 47 8.47 0.44 12.94
N GLN A 48 8.79 1.36 13.85
CA GLN A 48 7.90 1.74 14.94
C GLN A 48 6.62 2.37 14.39
N ARG A 49 6.75 3.30 13.44
CA ARG A 49 5.61 3.98 12.82
C ARG A 49 4.70 3.00 12.08
N ARG A 50 5.27 2.06 11.32
CA ARG A 50 4.50 0.99 10.66
C ARG A 50 3.78 0.10 11.68
N ARG A 51 4.43 -0.27 12.79
CA ARG A 51 3.76 -1.08 13.81
C ARG A 51 2.57 -0.36 14.41
N GLU A 52 2.74 0.92 14.73
CA GLU A 52 1.70 1.74 15.34
C GLU A 52 0.46 1.86 14.43
N ILE A 53 0.66 2.21 13.15
CA ILE A 53 -0.46 2.29 12.19
C ILE A 53 -1.14 0.93 12.02
N LEU A 54 -0.37 -0.14 11.81
CA LEU A 54 -0.96 -1.46 11.62
C LEU A 54 -1.67 -1.95 12.87
N ASP A 55 -1.14 -1.71 14.07
CA ASP A 55 -1.80 -2.12 15.31
C ASP A 55 -3.13 -1.40 15.49
N THR A 56 -3.12 -0.09 15.23
CA THR A 56 -4.30 0.77 15.37
C THR A 56 -5.37 0.38 14.36
N VAL A 57 -5.00 0.16 13.09
CA VAL A 57 -5.92 -0.30 12.04
C VAL A 57 -6.41 -1.72 12.30
N ALA A 58 -5.58 -2.62 12.82
CA ALA A 58 -6.02 -3.99 13.14
C ALA A 58 -7.12 -4.06 14.20
N ARG A 59 -7.19 -3.07 15.11
CA ARG A 59 -8.28 -2.98 16.11
C ARG A 59 -9.64 -2.72 15.47
N LEU A 60 -9.67 -2.23 14.22
CA LEU A 60 -10.88 -2.08 13.43
C LEU A 60 -11.50 -3.43 13.01
N GLY A 61 -10.77 -4.55 13.16
CA GLY A 61 -11.23 -5.89 12.79
C GLY A 61 -12.49 -6.40 13.50
N GLY A 62 -12.98 -5.70 14.53
CA GLY A 62 -14.28 -5.97 15.15
C GLY A 62 -15.47 -5.35 14.41
N ARG A 63 -15.24 -4.40 13.51
CA ARG A 63 -16.28 -3.65 12.76
C ARG A 63 -16.14 -3.78 11.25
N PHE A 64 -14.91 -3.93 10.78
CA PHE A 64 -14.57 -4.01 9.36
C PHE A 64 -13.78 -5.29 9.07
N ARG A 65 -13.85 -5.76 7.83
CA ARG A 65 -13.02 -6.87 7.38
C ARG A 65 -11.60 -6.40 7.10
N VAL A 66 -10.76 -6.49 8.12
CA VAL A 66 -9.33 -6.19 8.04
C VAL A 66 -8.54 -7.47 7.71
N VAL A 67 -7.70 -7.42 6.69
CA VAL A 67 -6.86 -8.55 6.26
C VAL A 67 -5.43 -8.09 6.07
N PHE A 68 -4.49 -8.63 6.85
CA PHE A 68 -3.07 -8.33 6.72
C PHE A 68 -2.28 -9.57 6.29
N HIS A 69 -1.79 -9.59 5.06
CA HIS A 69 -0.86 -10.61 4.57
C HIS A 69 0.55 -10.25 5.00
N LEU A 70 0.99 -10.83 6.11
CA LEU A 70 2.25 -10.48 6.74
C LEU A 70 3.32 -11.51 6.44
N ASP A 71 4.47 -11.04 5.95
CA ASP A 71 5.65 -11.89 5.84
C ASP A 71 6.18 -12.20 7.24
N ASN A 72 6.37 -13.49 7.50
CA ASN A 72 6.83 -13.98 8.79
C ASN A 72 8.30 -14.38 8.65
N SER A 73 9.18 -13.76 9.43
CA SER A 73 10.49 -14.36 9.65
C SER A 73 10.33 -15.76 10.28
N ARG A 74 11.25 -16.69 10.01
CA ARG A 74 11.20 -18.06 10.60
C ARG A 74 11.07 -18.03 12.14
N TYR A 75 11.67 -17.03 12.79
CA TYR A 75 11.59 -16.81 14.24
C TYR A 75 10.21 -16.35 14.73
N THR A 76 9.46 -15.60 13.90
CA THR A 76 8.11 -15.14 14.23
C THR A 76 7.12 -16.31 14.28
N ARG A 77 7.32 -17.35 13.44
CA ARG A 77 6.46 -18.55 13.44
C ARG A 77 6.56 -19.34 14.75
N LEU A 78 7.76 -19.44 15.31
CA LEU A 78 8.02 -20.08 16.60
C LEU A 78 7.46 -19.25 17.77
N ALA A 79 7.60 -17.91 17.71
CA ALA A 79 7.10 -16.99 18.73
C ALA A 79 5.57 -16.94 18.87
N GLU A 80 4.83 -17.46 17.90
CA GLU A 80 3.36 -17.52 17.94
C GLU A 80 2.78 -18.79 18.55
N THR A 81 3.64 -19.76 18.85
CA THR A 81 3.29 -20.97 19.61
C THR A 81 3.31 -20.69 21.12
N PRO A 82 2.82 -21.61 21.98
CA PRO A 82 2.96 -21.49 23.43
C PRO A 82 4.41 -21.33 23.90
N LEU A 83 5.40 -21.85 23.16
CA LEU A 83 6.83 -21.62 23.46
C LEU A 83 7.22 -20.14 23.37
N GLY A 84 6.53 -19.35 22.54
CA GLY A 84 6.76 -17.91 22.44
C GLY A 84 6.22 -17.10 23.62
N TRP A 85 5.59 -17.74 24.62
CA TRP A 85 5.21 -17.08 25.88
C TRP A 85 6.44 -16.89 26.80
N PHE A 86 7.49 -17.71 26.63
CA PHE A 86 8.66 -17.73 27.51
C PHE A 86 9.94 -17.30 26.77
N GLY A 87 10.83 -16.58 27.46
CA GLY A 87 12.16 -16.23 26.96
C GLY A 87 12.19 -15.13 25.87
N PRO A 88 13.30 -14.99 25.12
CA PRO A 88 13.53 -13.88 24.19
C PRO A 88 12.57 -13.84 22.99
N LEU A 89 11.79 -14.90 22.77
CA LEU A 89 10.80 -15.00 21.69
C LEU A 89 9.52 -14.20 21.96
N ALA A 90 9.17 -13.95 23.22
CA ALA A 90 8.05 -13.08 23.59
C ALA A 90 8.23 -11.66 23.03
N ALA A 91 9.50 -11.22 22.93
CA ALA A 91 9.85 -9.94 22.35
C ALA A 91 9.45 -9.85 20.86
N VAL A 92 9.50 -10.94 20.10
CA VAL A 92 9.21 -10.96 18.66
C VAL A 92 7.72 -11.18 18.38
N ARG A 93 6.91 -11.41 19.41
CA ARG A 93 5.47 -11.71 19.29
C ARG A 93 4.69 -10.49 18.76
N ARG A 94 3.75 -10.76 17.86
CA ARG A 94 2.83 -9.74 17.32
C ARG A 94 1.74 -9.41 18.34
N PRO A 95 1.27 -8.15 18.40
CA PRO A 95 0.10 -7.77 19.21
C PRO A 95 -1.13 -8.63 18.84
N THR A 96 -2.01 -8.87 19.81
CA THR A 96 -3.20 -9.72 19.61
C THR A 96 -4.13 -9.20 18.51
N SER A 97 -4.31 -7.88 18.43
CA SER A 97 -4.95 -7.14 17.33
C SER A 97 -4.42 -7.58 15.96
N ILE A 98 -3.10 -7.48 15.74
CA ILE A 98 -2.44 -7.89 14.50
C ILE A 98 -2.66 -9.38 14.22
N ARG A 99 -2.48 -10.24 15.22
CA ARG A 99 -2.62 -11.71 15.04
C ARG A 99 -4.01 -12.12 14.59
N ARG A 100 -5.05 -11.40 15.02
CA ARG A 100 -6.45 -11.70 14.65
C ARG A 100 -6.74 -11.43 13.16
N VAL A 101 -6.05 -10.46 12.57
CA VAL A 101 -6.26 -10.05 11.16
C VAL A 101 -5.18 -10.58 10.22
N ALA A 102 -4.11 -11.16 10.78
CA ALA A 102 -2.98 -11.67 10.03
C ALA A 102 -3.35 -12.94 9.23
N LYS A 103 -2.90 -12.98 7.98
CA LYS A 103 -2.97 -14.12 7.06
C LYS A 103 -1.56 -14.46 6.54
N PRO A 104 -1.34 -15.68 6.04
CA PRO A 104 -0.08 -16.03 5.36
C PRO A 104 0.24 -15.06 4.22
N PRO A 105 1.51 -14.81 3.91
CA PRO A 105 1.87 -13.95 2.78
C PRO A 105 1.40 -14.57 1.45
N VAL A 106 0.95 -13.74 0.52
CA VAL A 106 0.52 -14.12 -0.83
C VAL A 106 1.28 -13.31 -1.87
N PHE A 107 1.45 -13.86 -3.07
CA PHE A 107 2.29 -13.27 -4.12
C PHE A 107 1.66 -13.44 -5.51
N GLY A 108 2.13 -12.65 -6.47
CA GLY A 108 1.72 -12.77 -7.88
C GLY A 108 0.20 -12.63 -8.06
N ARG A 109 -0.41 -13.57 -8.81
CA ARG A 109 -1.84 -13.53 -9.13
C ARG A 109 -2.74 -13.60 -7.90
N GLU A 110 -2.35 -14.35 -6.88
CA GLU A 110 -3.13 -14.44 -5.64
C GLU A 110 -3.14 -13.09 -4.90
N MET A 111 -2.00 -12.39 -4.88
CA MET A 111 -1.93 -11.03 -4.34
C MET A 111 -2.82 -10.07 -5.12
N TYR A 112 -2.80 -10.11 -6.45
CA TYR A 112 -3.69 -9.28 -7.28
C TYR A 112 -5.17 -9.61 -7.07
N ALA A 113 -5.52 -10.89 -6.84
CA ALA A 113 -6.87 -11.28 -6.47
C ALA A 113 -7.30 -10.68 -5.12
N GLN A 114 -6.42 -10.64 -4.12
CA GLN A 114 -6.71 -9.95 -2.85
C GLN A 114 -6.86 -8.43 -3.05
N LEU A 115 -6.00 -7.81 -3.87
CA LEU A 115 -6.08 -6.37 -4.18
C LEU A 115 -7.41 -6.02 -4.89
N SER A 116 -7.87 -6.85 -5.82
CA SER A 116 -9.17 -6.67 -6.50
C SER A 116 -10.37 -6.68 -5.57
N ARG A 117 -10.23 -7.32 -4.40
CA ARG A 117 -11.28 -7.46 -3.39
C ARG A 117 -11.22 -6.36 -2.33
N ALA A 118 -10.15 -5.57 -2.30
CA ALA A 118 -9.95 -4.55 -1.29
C ALA A 118 -10.55 -3.21 -1.70
N LYS A 119 -11.21 -2.55 -0.75
CA LYS A 119 -11.64 -1.15 -0.87
C LYS A 119 -10.46 -0.22 -0.60
N ILE A 120 -9.75 -0.44 0.52
CA ILE A 120 -8.63 0.38 0.97
C ILE A 120 -7.38 -0.49 1.16
N VAL A 121 -6.25 -0.05 0.61
CA VAL A 121 -4.94 -0.67 0.81
C VAL A 121 -4.04 0.29 1.58
N ILE A 122 -3.53 -0.17 2.72
CA ILE A 122 -2.62 0.59 3.56
C ILE A 122 -1.21 0.53 2.97
N ASN A 123 -0.57 1.68 2.82
CA ASN A 123 0.85 1.81 2.55
C ASN A 123 1.51 2.53 3.72
N ALA A 124 2.41 1.82 4.41
CA ALA A 124 3.19 2.38 5.50
C ALA A 124 4.66 2.20 5.16
N ALA A 125 5.40 3.29 4.98
CA ALA A 125 6.82 3.19 4.68
C ALA A 125 7.60 2.60 5.88
N ILE A 126 8.79 2.09 5.57
CA ILE A 126 9.75 1.78 6.63
C ILE A 126 10.47 3.06 7.05
N ASP A 127 10.86 3.15 8.31
CA ASP A 127 11.55 4.31 8.88
C ASP A 127 12.85 4.69 8.12
N MET A 128 13.41 3.75 7.34
CA MET A 128 14.64 3.90 6.56
C MET A 128 14.44 4.41 5.11
N ALA A 129 13.20 4.65 4.66
CA ALA A 129 12.91 5.00 3.26
C ALA A 129 13.21 6.47 2.88
N GLY A 130 13.64 7.32 3.83
CA GLY A 130 13.84 8.74 3.58
C GLY A 130 12.52 9.47 3.24
N GLY A 131 12.62 10.46 2.35
CA GLY A 131 11.47 11.27 1.90
C GLY A 131 10.61 10.59 0.84
N ASP A 132 11.18 9.67 0.04
CA ASP A 132 10.49 9.05 -1.09
C ASP A 132 9.62 7.87 -0.64
N ARG A 133 8.38 7.84 -1.13
CA ARG A 133 7.34 6.89 -0.71
C ARG A 133 6.75 6.06 -1.85
N GLY A 134 7.06 6.42 -3.09
CA GLY A 134 6.69 5.68 -4.30
C GLY A 134 7.30 4.29 -4.34
N ASN A 135 6.57 3.29 -3.86
CA ASN A 135 6.94 1.89 -3.94
C ASN A 135 5.90 1.09 -4.74
N MET A 136 6.21 -0.17 -5.03
CA MET A 136 5.36 -1.05 -5.84
C MET A 136 3.91 -1.13 -5.35
N ARG A 137 3.67 -1.10 -4.02
CA ARG A 137 2.32 -1.16 -3.45
C ARG A 137 1.44 -0.02 -3.92
N CYS A 138 2.02 1.16 -4.15
CA CYS A 138 1.28 2.33 -4.63
C CYS A 138 0.69 2.03 -6.01
N PHE A 139 1.53 1.57 -6.93
CA PHE A 139 1.13 1.24 -8.30
C PHE A 139 0.20 0.03 -8.37
N GLU A 140 0.46 -1.01 -7.57
CA GLU A 140 -0.34 -2.24 -7.57
C GLU A 140 -1.74 -2.02 -6.96
N ALA A 141 -1.84 -1.25 -5.88
CA ALA A 141 -3.13 -0.95 -5.26
C ALA A 141 -3.99 -0.03 -6.13
N MET A 142 -3.43 1.10 -6.57
CA MET A 142 -4.13 2.04 -7.45
C MET A 142 -4.49 1.38 -8.79
N GLY A 143 -3.55 0.61 -9.36
CA GLY A 143 -3.77 -0.12 -10.60
C GLY A 143 -4.87 -1.17 -10.48
N ALA A 144 -5.03 -1.83 -9.33
CA ALA A 144 -6.12 -2.77 -9.06
C ALA A 144 -7.43 -2.08 -8.62
N GLY A 145 -7.53 -0.75 -8.70
CA GLY A 145 -8.75 0.00 -8.38
C GLY A 145 -9.08 0.03 -6.88
N ALA A 146 -8.07 -0.04 -6.00
CA ALA A 146 -8.25 0.15 -4.56
C ALA A 146 -7.74 1.54 -4.13
N LEU A 147 -8.39 2.13 -3.12
CA LEU A 147 -7.90 3.37 -2.52
C LEU A 147 -6.57 3.11 -1.80
N LEU A 148 -5.52 3.80 -2.22
CA LEU A 148 -4.26 3.84 -1.47
C LEU A 148 -4.38 4.81 -0.29
N LEU A 149 -4.24 4.31 0.93
CA LEU A 149 -4.09 5.13 2.14
C LEU A 149 -2.65 5.07 2.62
N THR A 150 -1.97 6.21 2.67
CA THR A 150 -0.50 6.24 2.77
C THR A 150 0.05 7.33 3.67
N ASP A 151 1.30 7.21 4.12
CA ASP A 151 1.97 8.23 4.93
C ASP A 151 2.50 9.40 4.10
N ALA A 152 2.72 10.56 4.73
CA ALA A 152 3.25 11.73 4.04
C ALA A 152 4.68 11.51 3.50
N GLY A 153 4.95 12.03 2.30
CA GLY A 153 6.27 12.04 1.67
C GLY A 153 6.17 12.32 0.16
N ASN A 154 7.26 12.07 -0.57
CA ASN A 154 7.33 12.30 -2.01
C ASN A 154 6.79 11.10 -2.78
N TYR A 155 5.80 11.35 -3.63
CA TYR A 155 5.22 10.34 -4.50
C TYR A 155 5.49 10.65 -5.98
N PRO A 156 5.46 9.61 -6.83
CA PRO A 156 5.48 9.77 -8.28
C PRO A 156 4.42 10.77 -8.78
N PRO A 157 4.65 11.44 -9.92
CA PRO A 157 3.67 12.34 -10.53
C PRO A 157 2.27 11.74 -10.65
N GLY A 158 1.22 12.56 -10.51
CA GLY A 158 -0.16 12.10 -10.57
C GLY A 158 -0.68 11.47 -9.28
N MET A 159 0.18 11.04 -8.34
CA MET A 159 -0.23 10.58 -7.00
C MET A 159 -0.46 11.78 -6.07
N VAL A 160 -1.70 12.25 -5.99
CA VAL A 160 -2.11 13.46 -5.27
C VAL A 160 -3.11 13.13 -4.15
N ASP A 161 -2.87 13.68 -2.96
CA ASP A 161 -3.75 13.54 -1.80
C ASP A 161 -5.15 14.12 -2.07
N GLY A 162 -6.18 13.44 -1.58
CA GLY A 162 -7.59 13.78 -1.79
C GLY A 162 -8.11 13.52 -3.20
N ARG A 163 -7.25 13.11 -4.14
CA ARG A 163 -7.58 12.93 -5.56
C ARG A 163 -7.36 11.50 -6.04
N THR A 164 -6.14 10.99 -5.91
CA THR A 164 -5.78 9.60 -6.33
C THR A 164 -5.34 8.72 -5.16
N MET A 165 -5.12 9.32 -4.00
CA MET A 165 -4.78 8.63 -2.75
C MET A 165 -5.26 9.45 -1.57
N SER A 166 -5.21 8.87 -0.39
CA SER A 166 -5.38 9.60 0.87
C SER A 166 -4.10 9.53 1.68
N VAL A 167 -3.69 10.67 2.23
CA VAL A 167 -2.48 10.79 3.04
C VAL A 167 -2.83 10.99 4.51
N TYR A 168 -2.20 10.21 5.39
CA TYR A 168 -2.34 10.37 6.84
C TYR A 168 -1.05 10.88 7.48
N ALA A 169 -1.21 11.74 8.49
CA ALA A 169 -0.11 12.19 9.33
C ALA A 169 0.29 11.12 10.36
N ASP A 170 -0.69 10.47 10.96
CA ASP A 170 -0.52 9.50 12.04
C ASP A 170 -1.61 8.42 12.03
N ALA A 171 -1.53 7.48 12.97
CA ALA A 171 -2.45 6.36 13.08
C ALA A 171 -3.89 6.77 13.40
N LYS A 172 -4.10 7.85 14.14
CA LYS A 172 -5.44 8.36 14.49
C LYS A 172 -6.11 8.98 13.27
N VAL A 173 -5.37 9.81 12.53
CA VAL A 173 -5.84 10.39 11.26
C VAL A 173 -6.17 9.29 10.26
N ALA A 174 -5.33 8.27 10.15
CA ALA A 174 -5.59 7.14 9.25
C ALA A 174 -6.91 6.41 9.58
N VAL A 175 -7.21 6.16 10.86
CA VAL A 175 -8.49 5.57 11.26
C VAL A 175 -9.66 6.46 10.86
N GLY A 176 -9.57 7.77 11.12
CA GLY A 176 -10.61 8.71 10.72
C GLY A 176 -10.87 8.69 9.22
N LEU A 177 -9.82 8.69 8.39
CA LEU A 177 -9.94 8.59 6.94
C LEU A 177 -10.55 7.26 6.48
N ILE A 178 -10.18 6.14 7.12
CA ILE A 178 -10.78 4.82 6.83
C ILE A 178 -12.27 4.82 7.14
N GLU A 179 -12.65 5.26 8.34
CA GLU A 179 -14.05 5.25 8.77
C GLU A 179 -14.90 6.19 7.91
N GLN A 180 -14.41 7.41 7.66
CA GLN A 180 -15.09 8.36 6.79
C GLN A 180 -15.27 7.78 5.40
N SER A 181 -14.19 7.33 4.76
CA SER A 181 -14.25 6.85 3.38
C SER A 181 -15.12 5.62 3.20
N LEU A 182 -15.11 4.68 4.16
CA LEU A 182 -16.01 3.52 4.14
C LEU A 182 -17.47 3.90 4.39
N SER A 183 -17.72 4.92 5.22
CA SER A 183 -19.05 5.42 5.57
C SER A 183 -19.71 6.19 4.44
N ASP A 184 -18.99 7.12 3.81
CA ASP A 184 -19.51 7.96 2.71
C ASP A 184 -19.28 7.37 1.31
N GLY A 185 -18.50 6.30 1.21
CA GLY A 185 -18.19 5.63 -0.06
C GLY A 185 -17.18 6.37 -0.94
N SER A 186 -16.56 7.45 -0.44
CA SER A 186 -15.60 8.28 -1.20
C SER A 186 -14.39 7.50 -1.71
N TRP A 187 -14.05 6.36 -1.07
CA TRP A 187 -12.97 5.48 -1.54
C TRP A 187 -13.14 5.06 -2.99
N ARG A 188 -14.38 4.88 -3.47
CA ARG A 188 -14.68 4.44 -4.84
C ARG A 188 -14.21 5.45 -5.88
N ASN A 189 -14.51 6.73 -5.64
CA ASN A 189 -14.19 7.81 -6.58
C ASN A 189 -12.69 8.03 -6.66
N ILE A 190 -12.02 8.08 -5.49
CA ILE A 190 -10.56 8.24 -5.43
C ILE A 190 -9.86 7.02 -6.05
N ALA A 191 -10.35 5.81 -5.78
CA ALA A 191 -9.80 4.60 -6.37
C ALA A 191 -9.96 4.56 -7.90
N ALA A 192 -11.14 4.92 -8.43
CA ALA A 192 -11.38 4.99 -9.86
C ALA A 192 -10.47 6.03 -10.55
N GLU A 193 -10.31 7.21 -9.95
CA GLU A 193 -9.41 8.23 -10.46
C GLU A 193 -7.95 7.77 -10.41
N SER A 194 -7.54 7.12 -9.33
CA SER A 194 -6.19 6.54 -9.20
C SER A 194 -5.92 5.47 -10.26
N HIS A 195 -6.88 4.59 -10.53
CA HIS A 195 -6.75 3.56 -11.56
C HIS A 195 -6.63 4.18 -12.96
N SER A 196 -7.48 5.17 -13.26
CA SER A 196 -7.40 5.92 -14.52
C SER A 196 -6.04 6.59 -14.71
N MET A 197 -5.50 7.20 -13.65
CA MET A 197 -4.16 7.82 -13.66
C MET A 197 -3.06 6.78 -13.90
N ILE A 198 -3.09 5.63 -13.20
CA ILE A 198 -2.12 4.55 -13.42
C ILE A 198 -2.19 4.04 -14.87
N ARG A 199 -3.40 3.87 -15.40
CA ARG A 199 -3.64 3.37 -16.76
C ARG A 199 -3.16 4.35 -17.83
N SER A 200 -3.18 5.66 -17.60
CA SER A 200 -2.75 6.66 -18.57
C SER A 200 -1.27 7.03 -18.45
N GLU A 201 -0.83 7.42 -17.25
CA GLU A 201 0.50 8.01 -17.01
C GLU A 201 1.61 6.96 -16.86
N TYR A 202 1.24 5.77 -16.40
CA TYR A 202 2.15 4.67 -16.09
C TYR A 202 1.94 3.43 -16.98
N SER A 203 1.26 3.59 -18.12
CA SER A 203 1.12 2.56 -19.14
C SER A 203 2.47 2.17 -19.76
N LYS A 204 2.53 0.98 -20.38
CA LYS A 204 3.75 0.54 -21.06
C LYS A 204 4.04 1.41 -22.27
N GLU A 205 2.99 1.83 -22.95
CA GLU A 205 3.02 2.69 -24.12
C GLU A 205 3.63 4.05 -23.74
N THR A 206 3.17 4.65 -22.65
CA THR A 206 3.72 5.91 -22.12
C THR A 206 5.16 5.73 -21.63
N GLN A 207 5.48 4.62 -20.96
CA GLN A 207 6.84 4.33 -20.52
C GLN A 207 7.80 4.11 -21.70
N MET A 208 7.36 3.42 -22.75
CA MET A 208 8.12 3.20 -23.97
C MET A 208 8.34 4.51 -24.72
N ALA A 209 7.30 5.34 -24.87
CA ALA A 209 7.42 6.66 -25.50
C ALA A 209 8.42 7.54 -24.75
N LYS A 210 8.36 7.58 -23.41
CA LYS A 210 9.34 8.28 -22.57
C LYS A 210 10.75 7.72 -22.78
N PHE A 211 10.91 6.40 -22.83
CA PHE A 211 12.20 5.76 -23.07
C PHE A 211 12.79 6.14 -24.44
N LEU A 212 11.98 6.10 -25.50
CA LEU A 212 12.39 6.47 -26.85
C LEU A 212 12.75 7.97 -26.97
N ALA A 213 12.18 8.84 -26.13
CA ALA A 213 12.55 10.25 -26.11
C ALA A 213 13.93 10.53 -25.46
N PHE A 214 14.52 9.54 -24.78
CA PHE A 214 15.87 9.65 -24.19
C PHE A 214 16.99 9.07 -25.08
N VAL A 215 16.63 8.38 -26.17
CA VAL A 215 17.56 7.77 -27.14
C VAL A 215 17.66 8.68 -28.36
#